data_AF-A0A968WLT8-F1
#
_entry.id   AF-A0A968WLT8-F1
#
_cell.length_a   1.000
_cell.length_b   1.000
_cell.length_c   1.000
_cell.angle_alpha   90.00
_cell.angle_beta   90.00
_cell.angle_gamma   90.00
#
_symmetry.space_group_name_H-M   'P 1'
#
loop_
_entity.id
_entity.type
_entity.pdbx_description
1 polymer ?
#
loop_
_entity_poly.entity_id
_entity_poly.type
_entity_poly.pdbx_seq_one_letter_code
_entity_poly.pdbx_strand_id
1 'polypeptide(L)'
;MLQICLAVGLTGWLSLKNGQKAVKDVAKQLSSEVTERIAQNLITFLDTPHQINQVNAAAIRQGQLNIRNLAQLQRQFWEQIHIFKTVAAITIGNEQNEFLGVENRDRRELVVMRSDLATDYSLLTYSASTSGDPLDLRAIDRNYDPRMRPWYRAAAQSGRPTWSQIFTPILQRKT
;
A
#
# COMPACT_ATOMS: atom_id res chain seq x y z
N MET A 1 -48.17 -43.90 28.42
CA MET A 1 -48.07 -43.15 27.14
C MET A 1 -47.94 -41.64 27.35
N LEU A 2 -48.82 -40.97 28.11
CA LEU A 2 -48.74 -39.51 28.34
C LEU A 2 -47.38 -39.03 28.88
N GLN A 3 -46.80 -39.74 29.85
CA GLN A 3 -45.48 -39.41 30.42
C GLN A 3 -44.33 -39.49 29.39
N ILE A 4 -44.41 -40.43 28.44
CA ILE A 4 -43.40 -40.59 27.38
C ILE A 4 -43.53 -39.44 26.37
N CYS A 5 -44.75 -39.08 25.96
CA CYS A 5 -44.97 -37.95 25.07
C CYS A 5 -44.51 -36.62 25.69
N LEU A 6 -44.75 -36.43 26.99
CA LEU A 6 -44.26 -35.26 27.73
C LEU A 6 -42.73 -35.22 27.80
N ALA A 7 -42.08 -36.33 28.13
CA ALA A 7 -40.63 -36.41 28.19
C ALA A 7 -39.98 -36.19 26.81
N VAL A 8 -40.51 -36.81 25.75
CA VAL A 8 -40.02 -36.65 24.37
C VAL A 8 -40.27 -35.22 23.87
N GLY A 9 -41.43 -34.63 24.14
CA GLY A 9 -41.73 -33.24 23.79
C GLY A 9 -40.81 -32.25 24.50
N LEU A 10 -40.55 -32.46 25.79
CA LEU A 10 -39.67 -31.60 26.59
C LEU A 10 -38.22 -31.71 26.13
N THR A 11 -37.72 -32.93 25.91
CA THR A 11 -36.37 -33.16 25.40
C THR A 11 -36.19 -32.62 23.98
N GLY A 12 -37.20 -32.77 23.12
CA GLY A 12 -37.21 -32.17 21.77
C GLY A 12 -37.17 -30.64 21.82
N TRP A 13 -37.99 -30.02 22.66
CA TRP A 13 -37.97 -28.56 22.87
C TRP A 13 -36.63 -28.07 23.43
N LEU A 14 -36.09 -28.77 24.44
CA LEU A 14 -34.81 -28.43 25.04
C LEU A 14 -33.66 -28.58 24.02
N SER A 15 -33.70 -29.63 23.21
CA SER A 15 -32.74 -29.89 22.14
C SER A 15 -32.79 -28.80 21.07
N LEU A 16 -33.97 -28.41 20.60
CA LEU A 16 -34.15 -27.31 19.65
C LEU A 16 -33.63 -25.98 20.22
N LYS A 17 -33.96 -25.66 21.47
CA LYS A 17 -33.50 -24.43 22.15
C LYS A 17 -31.97 -24.41 22.30
N ASN A 18 -31.37 -25.52 22.71
CA ASN A 18 -29.92 -25.64 22.85
C ASN A 18 -29.22 -25.60 21.48
N GLY A 19 -29.79 -26.25 20.47
CA GLY A 19 -29.28 -26.22 19.09
C GLY A 19 -29.30 -24.81 18.49
N GLN A 20 -30.41 -24.08 18.63
CA GLN A 20 -30.51 -22.68 18.19
C GLN A 20 -29.48 -21.79 18.89
N LYS A 21 -29.26 -21.98 20.20
CA LYS A 21 -28.24 -21.25 20.95
C LYS A 21 -26.83 -21.54 20.44
N ALA A 22 -26.49 -22.82 20.28
CA ALA A 22 -25.18 -23.24 19.77
C ALA A 22 -24.90 -22.67 18.37
N VAL A 23 -25.87 -22.74 17.45
CA VAL A 23 -25.73 -22.17 16.11
C VAL A 23 -25.52 -20.66 16.17
N LYS A 24 -26.30 -19.95 16.99
CA LYS A 24 -26.16 -18.49 17.16
C LYS A 24 -24.80 -18.10 17.73
N ASP A 25 -24.31 -18.84 18.72
CA ASP A 25 -23.02 -18.58 19.36
C ASP A 25 -21.87 -18.81 18.38
N VAL A 26 -21.91 -19.90 17.61
CA VAL A 26 -20.92 -20.19 16.55
C VAL A 26 -20.96 -19.13 15.44
N ALA A 27 -22.14 -18.75 14.97
CA ALA A 27 -22.27 -17.71 13.94
C ALA A 27 -21.70 -16.37 14.43
N LYS A 28 -21.96 -15.99 15.69
CA LYS A 28 -21.40 -14.79 16.31
C LYS A 28 -19.88 -14.87 16.41
N GLN A 29 -19.33 -16.00 16.86
CA GLN A 29 -17.89 -16.20 16.99
C GLN A 29 -17.21 -16.10 15.62
N LEU A 30 -17.76 -16.76 14.60
CA LEU A 30 -17.23 -16.71 13.24
C LEU A 30 -17.25 -15.27 12.70
N SER A 31 -18.35 -14.52 12.84
CA SER A 31 -18.40 -13.12 12.42
C SER A 31 -17.38 -12.24 13.14
N SER A 32 -17.15 -12.48 14.44
CA SER A 32 -16.13 -11.78 15.22
C SER A 32 -14.73 -12.08 14.68
N GLU A 33 -14.42 -13.36 14.47
CA GLU A 33 -13.11 -13.79 13.96
C GLU A 33 -12.84 -13.23 12.55
N VAL A 34 -13.85 -13.23 11.67
CA VAL A 34 -13.75 -12.63 10.35
C VAL A 34 -13.46 -11.13 10.45
N THR A 35 -14.17 -10.42 11.33
CA THR A 35 -13.97 -8.97 11.54
C THR A 35 -12.56 -8.68 12.07
N GLU A 36 -12.11 -9.47 13.05
CA GLU A 36 -10.77 -9.35 13.63
C GLU A 36 -9.68 -9.62 12.60
N ARG A 37 -9.84 -10.66 11.78
CA ARG A 37 -8.91 -10.96 10.68
C ARG A 37 -8.88 -9.85 9.63
N ILE A 38 -10.02 -9.26 9.29
CA ILE A 38 -10.09 -8.10 8.38
C ILE A 38 -9.32 -6.92 8.99
N ALA A 39 -9.55 -6.61 10.27
CA ALA A 39 -8.86 -5.53 10.97
C ALA A 39 -7.34 -5.76 11.01
N GLN A 40 -6.90 -6.98 11.33
CA GLN A 40 -5.49 -7.35 11.34
C GLN A 40 -4.85 -7.20 9.97
N ASN A 41 -5.51 -7.66 8.90
CA ASN A 41 -5.03 -7.51 7.54
C ASN A 41 -4.92 -6.03 7.14
N LEU A 42 -5.88 -5.19 7.55
CA LEU A 42 -5.85 -3.75 7.29
C LEU A 42 -4.70 -3.07 8.04
N ILE A 43 -4.47 -3.42 9.30
CA ILE A 43 -3.33 -2.91 10.07
C ILE A 43 -2.02 -3.24 9.38
N THR A 44 -1.80 -4.51 9.01
CA THR A 44 -0.58 -4.93 8.30
C THR A 44 -0.41 -4.19 6.96
N PHE A 45 -1.51 -4.04 6.20
CA PHE A 45 -1.50 -3.33 4.93
C PHE A 45 -1.09 -1.86 5.09
N LEU A 46 -1.62 -1.18 6.11
CA LEU A 46 -1.32 0.23 6.38
C LEU A 46 0.04 0.44 7.05
N ASP A 47 0.55 -0.54 7.80
CA ASP A 47 1.85 -0.41 8.48
C ASP A 47 3.04 -0.60 7.53
N THR A 48 2.89 -1.45 6.51
CA THR A 48 3.97 -1.79 5.56
C THR A 48 4.62 -0.55 4.91
N PRO A 49 3.88 0.44 4.36
CA PRO A 49 4.49 1.66 3.80
C PRO A 49 5.27 2.49 4.83
N HIS A 50 4.81 2.54 6.09
CA HIS A 50 5.52 3.24 7.15
C HIS A 50 6.84 2.57 7.48
N GLN A 51 6.88 1.23 7.55
CA GLN A 51 8.10 0.48 7.76
C GLN A 51 9.12 0.72 6.64
N ILE A 52 8.70 0.70 5.37
CA ILE A 52 9.56 1.01 4.22
C ILE A 52 10.16 2.42 4.36
N ASN A 53 9.33 3.41 4.71
CA ASN A 53 9.78 4.78 4.90
C ASN A 53 10.78 4.90 6.07
N GLN A 54 10.57 4.17 7.17
CA GLN A 54 11.50 4.16 8.30
C GLN A 54 12.86 3.55 7.92
N VAL A 55 12.87 2.44 7.18
CA VAL A 55 14.09 1.81 6.68
C VAL A 55 14.85 2.76 5.76
N ASN A 56 14.17 3.39 4.81
CA ASN A 56 14.80 4.35 3.89
C ASN A 56 15.32 5.58 4.64
N ALA A 57 14.56 6.15 5.56
CA ALA A 57 15.00 7.28 6.37
C ALA A 57 16.22 6.94 7.25
N ALA A 58 16.27 5.73 7.81
CA ALA A 58 17.43 5.26 8.56
C ALA A 58 18.67 5.12 7.67
N ALA A 59 18.53 4.49 6.49
CA ALA A 59 19.63 4.34 5.53
C ALA A 59 20.15 5.71 5.05
N ILE A 60 19.28 6.69 4.85
CA ILE A 60 19.66 8.07 4.50
C ILE A 60 20.44 8.72 5.63
N ARG A 61 19.93 8.66 6.88
CA ARG A 61 20.63 9.24 8.05
C ARG A 61 22.00 8.61 8.29
N GLN A 62 22.15 7.33 7.98
CA GLN A 62 23.41 6.60 8.12
C GLN A 62 24.36 6.81 6.93
N GLY A 63 23.97 7.59 5.91
CA GLY A 63 24.76 7.82 4.71
C GLY A 63 24.86 6.61 3.76
N GLN A 64 24.09 5.55 4.02
CA GLN A 64 24.04 4.35 3.17
C GLN A 64 23.23 4.59 1.90
N LEU A 65 22.22 5.46 1.97
CA LEU A 65 21.37 5.83 0.84
C LEU A 65 21.49 7.34 0.59
N ASN A 66 22.05 7.72 -0.56
CA ASN A 66 22.20 9.12 -0.93
C ASN A 66 20.96 9.62 -1.68
N ILE A 67 20.24 10.58 -1.11
CA ILE A 67 19.04 11.16 -1.70
C ILE A 67 19.28 11.86 -3.05
N ARG A 68 20.52 12.28 -3.32
CA ARG A 68 20.93 12.90 -4.59
C ARG A 68 21.37 11.89 -5.64
N ASN A 69 21.54 10.62 -5.27
CA ASN A 69 21.89 9.56 -6.20
C ASN A 69 20.63 8.80 -6.62
N LEU A 70 19.92 9.35 -7.62
CA LEU A 70 18.66 8.77 -8.10
C LEU A 70 18.83 7.33 -8.61
N ALA A 71 19.98 6.98 -9.20
CA ALA A 71 20.25 5.61 -9.64
C ALA A 71 20.35 4.63 -8.46
N GLN A 72 20.94 5.05 -7.33
CA GLN A 72 20.98 4.25 -6.10
C GLN A 72 19.58 4.08 -5.51
N LEU A 73 18.80 5.16 -5.44
CA LEU A 73 17.42 5.14 -4.97
C LEU A 73 16.53 4.23 -5.84
N GLN A 74 16.71 4.26 -7.15
CA GLN A 74 15.92 3.45 -8.08
C GLN A 74 16.13 1.96 -7.81
N ARG A 75 17.39 1.52 -7.64
CA ARG A 75 17.70 0.12 -7.30
C ARG A 75 17.09 -0.28 -5.95
N GLN A 76 17.21 0.59 -4.94
CA GLN A 76 16.61 0.35 -3.63
C GLN A 76 15.08 0.19 -3.72
N PHE A 77 14.41 1.10 -4.42
CA PHE A 77 12.95 1.07 -4.58
C PHE A 77 12.51 -0.11 -5.43
N TRP A 78 13.32 -0.51 -6.41
CA TRP A 78 13.09 -1.71 -7.20
C TRP A 78 13.10 -2.98 -6.34
N GLU A 79 14.08 -3.16 -5.47
CA GLU A 79 14.09 -4.30 -4.54
C GLU A 79 12.87 -4.27 -3.61
N GLN A 80 12.57 -3.10 -3.04
CA GLN A 80 11.47 -2.95 -2.09
C GLN A 80 10.11 -3.23 -2.73
N ILE A 81 9.84 -2.76 -3.96
CA ILE A 81 8.57 -3.04 -4.64
C ILE A 81 8.43 -4.52 -5.02
N HIS A 82 9.55 -5.24 -5.16
CA HIS A 82 9.54 -6.68 -5.36
C HIS A 82 9.28 -7.45 -4.06
N ILE A 83 9.81 -6.99 -2.94
CA ILE A 83 9.60 -7.62 -1.63
C ILE A 83 8.18 -7.35 -1.12
N PHE A 84 7.74 -6.09 -1.18
CA PHE A 84 6.48 -5.63 -0.60
C PHE A 84 5.35 -5.56 -1.64
N LYS A 85 4.78 -6.71 -1.98
CA LYS A 85 3.72 -6.85 -3.02
C LYS A 85 2.40 -6.12 -2.74
N THR A 86 2.22 -5.58 -1.54
CA THR A 86 1.06 -4.77 -1.13
C THR A 86 1.22 -3.29 -1.48
N VAL A 87 2.44 -2.83 -1.76
CA VAL A 87 2.75 -1.44 -2.09
C VAL A 87 2.71 -1.27 -3.60
N ALA A 88 1.95 -0.27 -4.06
CA ALA A 88 1.81 0.02 -5.48
C ALA A 88 3.00 0.82 -6.03
N ALA A 89 3.51 1.76 -5.26
CA ALA A 89 4.64 2.60 -5.64
C ALA A 89 5.46 3.06 -4.44
N ILE A 90 6.75 3.27 -4.67
CA ILE A 90 7.67 3.93 -3.74
C ILE A 90 8.24 5.14 -4.48
N THR A 91 8.06 6.32 -3.90
CA THR A 91 8.45 7.57 -4.56
C THR A 91 9.17 8.51 -3.61
N ILE A 92 10.01 9.36 -4.17
CA ILE A 92 10.70 10.43 -3.46
C ILE A 92 10.65 11.69 -4.30
N GLY A 93 10.52 12.83 -3.64
CA GLY A 93 10.74 14.12 -4.24
C GLY A 93 11.37 15.07 -3.23
N ASN A 94 12.13 16.04 -3.74
CA ASN A 94 12.88 16.96 -2.90
C ASN A 94 12.57 18.43 -3.24
N GLU A 95 13.16 19.33 -2.45
CA GLU A 95 12.96 20.78 -2.59
C GLU A 95 13.50 21.33 -3.92
N GLN A 96 14.45 20.63 -4.54
CA GLN A 96 15.06 20.97 -5.83
C GLN A 96 14.17 20.59 -7.03
N ASN A 97 12.91 20.21 -6.80
CA ASN A 97 11.97 19.78 -7.85
C ASN A 97 12.34 18.44 -8.51
N GLU A 98 13.25 17.67 -7.91
CA GLU A 98 13.60 16.34 -8.40
C GLU A 98 12.60 15.31 -7.88
N PHE A 99 12.32 14.30 -8.70
CA PHE A 99 11.40 13.22 -8.42
C PHE A 99 11.92 11.90 -8.98
N LEU A 100 11.74 10.85 -8.19
CA LEU A 100 11.90 9.47 -8.63
C LEU A 100 10.76 8.63 -8.06
N GLY A 101 10.20 7.75 -8.88
CA GLY A 101 9.21 6.78 -8.47
C GLY A 101 9.44 5.44 -9.13
N VAL A 102 9.26 4.36 -8.36
CA VAL A 102 9.17 3.00 -8.90
C VAL A 102 7.79 2.47 -8.56
N GLU A 103 7.07 2.03 -9.58
CA GLU A 103 5.69 1.56 -9.48
C GLU A 103 5.59 0.14 -10.03
N ASN A 104 4.83 -0.70 -9.34
CA ASN A 104 4.44 -2.02 -9.81
C ASN A 104 2.96 -1.97 -10.21
N ARG A 105 2.71 -1.61 -11.47
CA ARG A 105 1.38 -1.43 -12.04
C ARG A 105 0.66 -2.75 -12.16
N ASP A 106 -0.49 -2.86 -11.50
CA ASP A 106 -1.39 -4.02 -11.52
C ASP A 106 -0.69 -5.38 -11.31
N ARG A 107 0.49 -5.37 -10.67
CA ARG A 107 1.38 -6.53 -10.51
C ARG A 107 1.84 -7.16 -11.84
N ARG A 108 1.82 -6.39 -12.94
CA ARG A 108 2.08 -6.85 -14.31
C ARG A 108 3.20 -6.07 -15.00
N GLU A 109 3.28 -4.77 -14.76
CA GLU A 109 4.24 -3.90 -15.43
C GLU A 109 5.01 -3.08 -14.39
N LEU A 110 6.34 -3.13 -14.47
CA LEU A 110 7.20 -2.26 -13.68
C LEU A 110 7.43 -0.96 -14.44
N VAL A 111 7.29 0.15 -13.72
CA VAL A 111 7.41 1.49 -14.27
C VAL A 111 8.38 2.29 -13.42
N VAL A 112 9.29 3.01 -14.08
CA VAL A 112 10.19 3.98 -13.45
C VAL A 112 9.79 5.36 -13.93
N MET A 113 9.55 6.27 -12.99
CA MET A 113 9.22 7.66 -13.25
C MET A 113 10.33 8.56 -12.72
N ARG A 114 10.82 9.48 -13.55
CA ARG A 114 11.93 10.38 -13.19
C ARG A 114 11.66 11.79 -13.67
N SER A 115 11.92 12.77 -12.81
CA SER A 115 11.98 14.19 -13.17
C SER A 115 13.18 14.81 -12.46
N ASP A 116 14.11 15.39 -13.20
CA ASP A 116 15.26 16.11 -12.64
C ASP A 116 15.83 17.11 -13.66
N LEU A 117 17.00 17.68 -13.37
CA LEU A 117 17.66 18.62 -14.26
C LEU A 117 17.93 18.04 -15.67
N ALA A 118 18.22 16.75 -15.79
CA ALA A 118 18.49 16.12 -17.09
C ALA A 118 17.22 15.94 -17.93
N THR A 119 16.05 15.94 -17.31
CA THR A 119 14.75 15.87 -18.00
C THR A 119 14.09 17.24 -18.17
N ASP A 120 14.81 18.33 -17.89
CA ASP A 120 14.26 19.69 -17.79
C ASP A 120 13.01 19.74 -16.90
N TYR A 121 13.06 18.98 -15.80
CA TYR A 121 11.97 18.80 -14.83
C TYR A 121 10.64 18.31 -15.43
N SER A 122 10.65 17.78 -16.65
CA SER A 122 9.53 17.01 -17.19
C SER A 122 9.54 15.62 -16.57
N LEU A 123 8.36 15.11 -16.22
CA LEU A 123 8.23 13.75 -15.71
C LEU A 123 8.25 12.77 -16.88
N LEU A 124 9.32 11.99 -16.95
CA LEU A 124 9.50 10.91 -17.91
C LEU A 124 9.11 9.60 -17.25
N THR A 125 8.22 8.86 -17.90
CA THR A 125 7.75 7.55 -17.45
C THR A 125 8.29 6.49 -18.39
N TYR A 126 9.07 5.56 -17.86
CA TYR A 126 9.67 4.46 -18.59
C TYR A 126 9.05 3.13 -18.16
N SER A 127 8.88 2.19 -19.09
CA SER A 127 8.81 0.78 -18.69
C SER A 127 10.14 0.35 -18.09
N ALA A 128 10.12 -0.67 -17.23
CA ALA A 128 11.33 -1.21 -16.63
C ALA A 128 11.47 -2.70 -16.89
N SER A 129 12.71 -3.16 -17.01
CA SER A 129 13.05 -4.58 -17.10
C SER A 129 12.77 -5.30 -15.78
N THR A 130 12.90 -6.63 -15.80
CA THR A 130 12.89 -7.45 -14.58
C THR A 130 14.07 -7.16 -13.65
N SER A 131 15.10 -6.42 -14.07
CA SER A 131 16.20 -5.93 -13.22
C SER A 131 16.01 -4.48 -12.75
N GLY A 132 14.93 -3.82 -13.18
CA GLY A 132 14.64 -2.43 -12.80
C GLY A 132 15.30 -1.38 -13.67
N ASP A 133 15.88 -1.79 -14.80
CA ASP A 133 16.52 -0.88 -15.75
C ASP A 133 15.44 -0.23 -16.64
N PRO A 134 15.49 1.09 -16.88
CA PRO A 134 14.55 1.76 -17.79
C PRO A 134 14.71 1.21 -19.21
N LEU A 135 13.58 0.91 -19.85
CA LEU A 135 13.50 0.41 -21.23
C LEU A 135 12.90 1.48 -22.15
N ASP A 136 11.59 1.42 -22.39
CA ASP A 136 10.90 2.29 -23.35
C ASP A 136 10.30 3.52 -22.65
N LEU A 137 10.43 4.70 -23.24
CA LEU A 137 9.69 5.88 -22.82
C LEU A 137 8.20 5.71 -23.16
N ARG A 138 7.34 5.73 -22.14
CA ARG A 138 5.88 5.55 -22.25
C ARG A 138 5.11 6.86 -22.22
N ALA A 139 5.56 7.83 -21.43
CA ALA A 139 4.88 9.11 -21.29
C ALA A 139 5.84 10.22 -20.88
N ILE A 140 5.45 11.45 -21.26
CA ILE A 140 6.08 12.70 -20.85
C ILE A 140 4.97 13.59 -20.30
N ASP A 141 5.10 14.03 -19.04
CA ASP A 141 4.27 15.07 -18.45
C ASP A 141 5.11 16.33 -18.24
N ARG A 142 4.78 17.40 -18.94
CA ARG A 142 5.50 18.67 -18.88
C ARG A 142 5.01 19.47 -17.68
N ASN A 143 5.91 20.21 -17.02
CA ASN A 143 5.61 21.02 -15.82
C ASN A 143 5.22 20.19 -14.59
N TYR A 144 5.85 19.03 -14.41
CA TYR A 144 5.65 18.24 -13.19
C TYR A 144 6.41 18.85 -12.01
N ASP A 145 5.72 19.01 -10.88
CA ASP A 145 6.33 19.45 -9.62
C ASP A 145 5.92 18.49 -8.48
N PRO A 146 6.85 17.68 -7.93
CA PRO A 146 6.55 16.78 -6.83
C PRO A 146 6.11 17.51 -5.56
N ARG A 147 6.51 18.78 -5.37
CA ARG A 147 6.21 19.60 -4.19
C ARG A 147 4.75 20.06 -4.16
N MET A 148 4.10 20.03 -5.31
CA MET A 148 2.66 20.29 -5.45
C MET A 148 1.81 19.06 -5.13
N ARG A 149 2.41 17.87 -4.99
CA ARG A 149 1.68 16.63 -4.75
C ARG A 149 1.15 16.57 -3.31
N PRO A 150 -0.06 16.00 -3.09
CA PRO A 150 -0.65 15.93 -1.75
C PRO A 150 0.22 15.21 -0.72
N TRP A 151 0.92 14.15 -1.12
CA TRP A 151 1.85 13.42 -0.24
C TRP A 151 3.03 14.29 0.20
N TYR A 152 3.59 15.11 -0.69
CA TYR A 152 4.71 15.98 -0.37
C TYR A 152 4.26 17.07 0.60
N ARG A 153 3.16 17.76 0.28
CA ARG A 153 2.61 18.84 1.11
C ARG A 153 2.25 18.35 2.51
N ALA A 154 1.61 17.18 2.62
CA ALA A 154 1.26 16.59 3.91
C ALA A 154 2.50 16.31 4.77
N ALA A 155 3.54 15.69 4.19
CA ALA A 155 4.79 15.42 4.90
C ALA A 155 5.52 16.71 5.30
N ALA A 156 5.65 17.66 4.37
CA ALA A 156 6.31 18.95 4.61
C ALA A 156 5.61 19.78 5.70
N GLN A 157 4.27 19.80 5.72
CA GLN A 157 3.48 20.54 6.72
C GLN A 157 3.49 19.87 8.10
N SER A 158 3.48 18.54 8.14
CA SER A 158 3.41 17.81 9.42
C SER A 158 4.77 17.63 10.10
N GLY A 159 5.87 17.68 9.33
CA GLY A 159 7.22 17.46 9.84
C GLY A 159 7.47 16.03 10.37
N ARG A 160 6.54 15.10 10.14
CA ARG A 160 6.58 13.72 10.64
C ARG A 160 5.96 12.75 9.63
N PRO A 161 6.21 11.43 9.75
CA PRO A 161 5.53 10.45 8.90
C PRO A 161 4.01 10.61 9.00
N THR A 162 3.35 10.79 7.85
CA THR A 162 1.91 11.04 7.78
C THR A 162 1.31 10.46 6.51
N TRP A 163 -0.01 10.27 6.53
CA TRP A 163 -0.80 10.04 5.33
C TRP A 163 -1.23 11.37 4.72
N SER A 164 -1.34 11.41 3.39
CA SER A 164 -2.08 12.47 2.71
C SER A 164 -3.56 12.13 2.61
N GLN A 165 -4.36 13.11 2.20
CA GLN A 165 -5.69 12.84 1.65
C GLN A 165 -5.57 11.94 0.41
N ILE A 166 -6.66 11.25 0.06
CA ILE A 166 -6.73 10.43 -1.17
C ILE A 166 -6.61 11.36 -2.39
N PHE A 167 -5.81 10.96 -3.38
CA PHE A 167 -5.56 11.75 -4.58
C PHE A 167 -5.40 10.87 -5.83
N THR A 168 -5.59 11.46 -7.00
CA THR A 168 -5.40 10.76 -8.28
C THR A 168 -3.91 10.51 -8.57
N PRO A 169 -3.49 9.25 -8.77
CA PRO A 169 -2.13 8.91 -9.18
C PRO A 169 -1.73 9.59 -10.49
N ILE A 170 -0.42 9.74 -10.70
CA ILE A 170 0.17 10.46 -11.85
C ILE A 170 -0.38 9.94 -13.19
N LEU A 171 -0.49 8.62 -13.35
CA LEU A 171 -0.78 8.00 -14.63
C LEU A 171 -2.28 7.76 -14.91
N GLN A 172 -3.17 8.13 -13.99
CA GLN A 172 -4.63 8.11 -14.21
C GLN A 172 -5.17 9.37 -14.91
N ARG A 173 -4.32 10.35 -15.23
CA ARG A 173 -4.72 11.63 -15.84
C ARG A 173 -5.02 11.57 -17.35
N LYS A 174 -5.28 10.39 -17.92
CA LYS A 174 -5.65 10.20 -19.32
C LYS A 174 -7.00 9.52 -19.46
N THR A 175 -8.07 10.29 -19.28
CA THR A 175 -9.39 10.13 -19.90
C THR A 175 -10.03 11.50 -20.00
#